data_AF-A0A2E9Q727-F1
#
_entry.id   AF-A0A2E9Q727-F1
#
_cell.length_a   1.000
_cell.length_b   1.000
_cell.length_c   1.000
_cell.angle_alpha   90.00
_cell.angle_beta   90.00
_cell.angle_gamma   90.00
#
_symmetry.space_group_name_H-M   'P 1'
#
loop_
_entity.id
_entity.type
_entity.pdbx_description
1 polymer ?
#
loop_
_entity_poly.entity_id
_entity_poly.type
_entity_poly.pdbx_seq_one_letter_code
_entity_poly.pdbx_strand_id
1 'polypeptide(L)'
;MIDPGPEPAIYLRMENQVSPSMINKMRIIFFALIMGCLMFAGASLTVRGNQPVEDNQIFLIVGIVAAVAGAFGVYFFTQKKADSAAAWNVNHILGYALAEGTTMINLVFFFIGGKMVHIYVAAAILAAMISRYPRARLNQQDGQDLRSPGSFES
;
A
#
# COMPACT_ATOMS: atom_id res chain seq x y z
N MET A 1 22.22 -47.08 6.56
CA MET A 1 22.60 -45.70 6.21
C MET A 1 21.37 -44.86 6.50
N ILE A 2 21.38 -44.13 7.62
CA ILE A 2 20.22 -43.32 8.06
C ILE A 2 20.41 -41.95 7.42
N ASP A 3 19.47 -41.56 6.57
CA ASP A 3 19.46 -40.25 5.91
C ASP A 3 19.22 -39.17 6.98
N PRO A 4 20.17 -38.26 7.22
CA PRO A 4 19.95 -37.16 8.14
C PRO A 4 18.87 -36.27 7.54
N GLY A 5 17.68 -36.27 8.16
CA GLY A 5 16.57 -35.42 7.75
C GLY A 5 16.98 -33.95 7.64
N PRO A 6 16.29 -33.15 6.81
CA PRO A 6 16.71 -31.80 6.46
C PRO A 6 16.90 -30.92 7.71
N GLU A 7 17.95 -30.10 7.68
CA GLU A 7 18.33 -29.26 8.81
C GLU A 7 17.19 -28.35 9.29
N PRO A 8 17.04 -28.13 10.62
CA PRO A 8 15.97 -27.31 11.21
C PRO A 8 15.90 -25.87 10.65
N ALA A 9 17.01 -25.36 10.11
CA ALA A 9 17.06 -24.04 9.46
C ALA A 9 16.22 -23.95 8.17
N ILE A 10 16.02 -25.07 7.46
CA ILE A 10 15.24 -25.12 6.22
C ILE A 10 13.74 -25.01 6.52
N TYR A 11 13.27 -25.68 7.58
CA TYR A 11 11.87 -25.61 8.03
C TYR A 11 11.46 -24.19 8.45
N LEU A 12 12.32 -23.48 9.20
CA LEU A 12 12.09 -22.09 9.61
C LEU A 12 12.07 -21.11 8.41
N ARG A 13 12.78 -21.43 7.33
CA ARG A 13 12.76 -20.62 6.09
C ARG A 13 11.48 -20.80 5.29
N MET A 14 10.86 -21.98 5.30
CA MET A 14 9.62 -22.23 4.56
C MET A 14 8.42 -21.54 5.20
N GLU A 15 8.37 -21.43 6.52
CA GLU A 15 7.24 -20.79 7.24
C GLU A 15 7.19 -19.27 7.04
N ASN A 16 8.32 -18.63 6.73
CA ASN A 16 8.43 -17.16 6.65
C ASN A 16 8.27 -16.57 5.23
N GLN A 17 7.95 -17.39 4.23
CA GLN A 17 7.78 -16.89 2.86
C GLN A 17 6.38 -16.30 2.65
N VAL A 18 6.31 -15.16 1.96
CA VAL A 18 5.04 -14.54 1.56
C VAL A 18 4.41 -15.39 0.46
N SER A 19 3.28 -16.03 0.77
CA SER A 19 2.60 -16.91 -0.18
C SER A 19 1.89 -16.12 -1.30
N PRO A 20 1.74 -16.68 -2.52
CA PRO A 20 0.98 -16.07 -3.60
C PRO A 20 -0.48 -15.76 -3.24
N SER A 21 -1.12 -16.65 -2.45
CA SER A 21 -2.50 -16.45 -1.98
C SER A 21 -2.65 -15.23 -1.07
N MET A 22 -1.64 -14.97 -0.23
CA MET A 22 -1.58 -13.81 0.64
C MET A 22 -1.41 -12.49 -0.13
N ILE A 23 -0.58 -12.48 -1.17
CA ILE A 23 -0.41 -11.32 -2.05
C ILE A 23 -1.72 -11.00 -2.77
N ASN A 24 -2.43 -12.01 -3.27
CA ASN A 24 -3.72 -11.82 -3.93
C ASN A 24 -4.77 -11.25 -2.98
N LYS A 25 -4.82 -11.70 -1.72
CA LYS A 25 -5.68 -11.09 -0.69
C LYS A 25 -5.35 -9.61 -0.48
N MET A 26 -4.07 -9.26 -0.40
CA MET A 26 -3.65 -7.85 -0.26
C MET A 26 -4.03 -7.00 -1.46
N ARG A 27 -3.92 -7.54 -2.68
CA ARG A 27 -4.36 -6.84 -3.90
C ARG A 27 -5.86 -6.54 -3.87
N ILE A 28 -6.68 -7.50 -3.45
CA ILE A 28 -8.13 -7.30 -3.32
C ILE A 28 -8.44 -6.19 -2.31
N ILE A 29 -7.82 -6.23 -1.12
CA ILE A 29 -7.99 -5.19 -0.09
C ILE A 29 -7.58 -3.82 -0.65
N PHE A 30 -6.44 -3.76 -1.33
CA PHE A 30 -5.93 -2.55 -1.94
C PHE A 30 -6.89 -1.93 -2.96
N PHE A 31 -7.44 -2.74 -3.86
CA PHE A 31 -8.43 -2.27 -4.83
C PHE A 31 -9.73 -1.81 -4.15
N ALA A 32 -10.20 -2.52 -3.13
CA ALA A 32 -11.39 -2.13 -2.37
C ALA A 32 -11.24 -0.74 -1.72
N LEU A 33 -10.08 -0.45 -1.14
CA LEU A 33 -9.78 0.86 -0.52
C LEU A 33 -9.75 1.99 -1.54
N ILE A 34 -9.14 1.78 -2.71
CA ILE A 34 -9.11 2.78 -3.79
C ILE A 34 -10.52 3.08 -4.29
N MET A 35 -11.32 2.03 -4.54
CA MET A 35 -12.66 2.19 -5.09
C MET A 35 -13.56 2.99 -4.14
N GLY A 36 -13.45 2.79 -2.82
CA GLY A 36 -14.17 3.61 -1.83
C GLY A 36 -13.85 5.10 -1.95
N CYS A 37 -12.56 5.45 -2.05
CA CYS A 37 -12.13 6.84 -2.23
C CYS A 37 -12.64 7.43 -3.55
N LEU A 38 -12.58 6.68 -4.65
CA LEU A 38 -13.05 7.12 -5.97
C LEU A 38 -14.57 7.35 -6.00
N MET A 39 -15.34 6.43 -5.40
CA MET A 39 -16.79 6.57 -5.29
C MET A 39 -17.17 7.80 -4.49
N PHE A 40 -16.51 8.04 -3.35
CA PHE A 40 -16.79 9.22 -2.53
C PHE A 40 -16.39 10.52 -3.23
N ALA A 41 -15.25 10.55 -3.92
CA ALA A 41 -14.82 11.70 -4.71
C ALA A 41 -15.84 12.02 -5.83
N GLY A 42 -16.29 11.00 -6.55
CA GLY A 42 -17.33 11.13 -7.58
C GLY A 42 -18.63 11.69 -7.03
N ALA A 43 -19.14 11.14 -5.93
CA ALA A 43 -20.34 11.63 -5.26
C ALA A 43 -20.18 13.07 -4.75
N SER A 44 -19.00 13.41 -4.24
CA SER A 44 -18.72 14.76 -3.75
C SER A 44 -18.75 15.79 -4.89
N LEU A 45 -18.17 15.44 -6.05
CA LEU A 45 -18.15 16.30 -7.22
C LEU A 45 -19.55 16.54 -7.80
N THR A 46 -20.42 15.52 -7.80
CA THR A 46 -21.79 15.67 -8.31
C THR A 46 -22.67 16.50 -7.38
N VAL A 47 -22.53 16.35 -6.06
CA VAL A 47 -23.34 17.09 -5.07
C VAL A 47 -22.86 18.54 -4.92
N ARG A 48 -21.55 18.80 -4.94
CA ARG A 48 -21.00 20.15 -4.71
C ARG A 48 -20.93 21.05 -5.94
N GLY A 49 -21.17 20.55 -7.16
CA GLY A 49 -20.90 21.28 -8.41
C GLY A 49 -21.43 22.72 -8.48
N ASN A 50 -22.49 23.05 -7.73
CA ASN A 50 -23.12 24.39 -7.72
C ASN A 50 -23.13 25.08 -6.34
N GLN A 51 -22.43 24.55 -5.33
CA GLN A 51 -22.43 25.14 -3.99
C GLN A 51 -21.33 26.21 -3.83
N PRO A 52 -21.56 27.26 -3.00
CA PRO A 52 -20.53 28.25 -2.71
C PRO A 52 -19.34 27.63 -1.97
N VAL A 53 -18.15 28.12 -2.30
CA VAL A 53 -16.90 27.72 -1.66
C VAL A 53 -16.78 28.43 -0.32
N GLU A 54 -16.56 27.66 0.76
CA GLU A 54 -16.34 28.20 2.09
C GLU A 54 -14.82 28.37 2.32
N ASP A 55 -14.40 29.59 2.64
CA ASP A 55 -13.00 29.87 2.92
C ASP A 55 -12.65 29.58 4.38
N ASN A 56 -12.46 28.29 4.70
CA ASN A 56 -11.98 27.88 6.02
C ASN A 56 -10.51 27.43 5.94
N GLN A 57 -9.62 28.20 6.57
CA GLN A 57 -8.18 27.90 6.60
C GLN A 57 -7.85 26.68 7.48
N ILE A 58 -8.68 26.38 8.47
CA ILE A 58 -8.44 25.25 9.39
C ILE A 58 -8.49 23.93 8.62
N PHE A 59 -9.46 23.77 7.71
CA PHE A 59 -9.56 22.58 6.87
C PHE A 59 -8.30 22.36 6.03
N LEU A 60 -7.75 23.42 5.45
CA LEU A 60 -6.52 23.35 4.67
C LEU A 60 -5.34 22.87 5.52
N ILE A 61 -5.15 23.45 6.71
CA ILE A 61 -4.05 23.08 7.62
C ILE A 61 -4.19 21.61 8.04
N VAL A 62 -5.37 21.21 8.52
CA VAL A 62 -5.62 19.83 8.95
C VAL A 62 -5.48 18.86 7.77
N GLY A 63 -5.95 19.24 6.59
CA GLY A 63 -5.86 18.43 5.37
C GLY A 63 -4.43 18.17 4.94
N ILE A 64 -3.57 19.20 4.99
CA ILE A 64 -2.13 19.07 4.70
C ILE A 64 -1.42 18.24 5.76
N VAL A 65 -1.66 18.49 7.05
CA VAL A 65 -1.04 17.72 8.14
C VAL A 65 -1.41 16.24 8.05
N ALA A 66 -2.70 15.95 7.79
CA ALA A 66 -3.17 14.60 7.55
C ALA A 66 -2.48 13.99 6.32
N ALA A 67 -2.38 14.72 5.20
CA ALA A 67 -1.72 14.23 4.00
C ALA A 67 -0.24 13.87 4.23
N VAL A 68 0.49 14.70 4.97
CA VAL A 68 1.89 14.44 5.34
C VAL A 68 1.98 13.18 6.21
N ALA A 69 1.12 13.04 7.21
CA ALA A 69 1.08 11.86 8.08
C ALA A 69 0.75 10.58 7.30
N GLY A 70 -0.21 10.64 6.36
CA GLY A 70 -0.60 9.53 5.50
C GLY A 70 0.51 9.11 4.54
N ALA A 71 1.12 10.08 3.86
CA ALA A 71 2.25 9.85 2.98
C ALA A 71 3.44 9.25 3.74
N PHE A 72 3.72 9.75 4.95
CA PHE A 72 4.76 9.18 5.82
C PHE A 72 4.42 7.77 6.28
N GLY A 73 3.17 7.50 6.67
CA GLY A 73 2.70 6.18 7.05
C GLY A 73 2.87 5.16 5.91
N VAL A 74 2.39 5.49 4.72
CA VAL A 74 2.64 4.67 3.51
C VAL A 74 4.14 4.50 3.28
N TYR A 75 4.92 5.59 3.41
CA TYR A 75 6.36 5.53 3.20
C TYR A 75 7.02 4.50 4.10
N PHE A 76 6.82 4.65 5.41
CA PHE A 76 7.51 3.93 6.44
C PHE A 76 7.02 2.49 6.57
N PHE A 77 5.70 2.27 6.59
CA PHE A 77 5.16 0.93 6.82
C PHE A 77 5.33 0.02 5.60
N THR A 78 5.10 0.49 4.37
CA THR A 78 5.19 -0.42 3.21
C THR A 78 6.64 -0.69 2.75
N GLN A 79 7.62 0.15 3.12
CA GLN A 79 9.03 -0.08 2.77
C GLN A 79 9.83 -0.82 3.84
N LYS A 80 9.39 -0.80 5.10
CA LYS A 80 10.11 -1.50 6.18
C LYS A 80 10.25 -2.97 5.81
N LYS A 81 11.49 -3.46 5.76
CA LYS A 81 11.75 -4.90 5.60
C LYS A 81 11.05 -5.61 6.75
N ALA A 82 10.19 -6.57 6.39
CA ALA A 82 9.48 -7.38 7.36
C ALA A 82 10.21 -8.71 7.49
N ASP A 83 10.48 -9.12 8.72
CA ASP A 83 11.20 -10.36 9.04
C ASP A 83 10.30 -11.59 8.94
N SER A 84 8.99 -11.37 8.82
CA SER A 84 7.99 -12.42 8.63
C SER A 84 6.89 -12.02 7.66
N ALA A 85 6.23 -13.03 7.09
CA ALA A 85 5.05 -12.86 6.26
C ALA A 85 3.95 -12.09 7.02
N ALA A 86 3.69 -12.45 8.28
CA ALA A 86 2.68 -11.79 9.11
C ALA A 86 2.98 -10.28 9.29
N ALA A 87 4.23 -9.92 9.59
CA ALA A 87 4.64 -8.53 9.73
C ALA A 87 4.52 -7.76 8.40
N TRP A 88 4.82 -8.42 7.26
CA TRP A 88 4.64 -7.81 5.93
C TRP A 88 3.18 -7.43 5.68
N ASN A 89 2.24 -8.34 5.98
CA ASN A 89 0.80 -8.09 5.83
C ASN A 89 0.32 -6.92 6.69
N VAL A 90 0.65 -6.95 7.98
CA VAL A 90 0.20 -5.92 8.92
C VAL A 90 0.71 -4.54 8.51
N ASN A 91 1.99 -4.46 8.14
CA ASN A 91 2.59 -3.22 7.67
C ASN A 91 1.91 -2.67 6.41
N HIS A 92 1.56 -3.53 5.44
CA HIS A 92 0.88 -3.09 4.22
C HIS A 92 -0.54 -2.61 4.51
N ILE A 93 -1.32 -3.36 5.30
CA ILE A 93 -2.68 -2.94 5.70
C ILE A 93 -2.63 -1.60 6.41
N LEU A 94 -1.72 -1.44 7.38
CA LEU A 94 -1.61 -0.22 8.16
C LEU A 94 -1.21 0.98 7.29
N GLY A 95 -0.25 0.78 6.38
CA GLY A 95 0.13 1.79 5.40
C GLY A 95 -1.04 2.22 4.52
N TYR A 96 -1.79 1.26 3.97
CA TYR A 96 -2.94 1.55 3.12
C TYR A 96 -4.09 2.22 3.88
N ALA A 97 -4.39 1.78 5.11
CA ALA A 97 -5.42 2.39 5.96
C ALA A 97 -5.07 3.85 6.30
N LEU A 98 -3.81 4.16 6.58
CA LEU A 98 -3.38 5.54 6.84
C LEU A 98 -3.52 6.43 5.60
N ALA A 99 -3.14 5.93 4.41
CA ALA A 99 -3.34 6.68 3.17
C ALA A 99 -4.83 6.89 2.85
N GLU A 100 -5.65 5.85 3.01
CA GLU A 100 -7.08 5.91 2.76
C GLU A 100 -7.76 6.90 3.72
N GLY A 101 -7.49 6.81 5.02
CA GLY A 101 -8.05 7.73 6.01
C GLY A 101 -7.67 9.19 5.73
N THR A 102 -6.44 9.46 5.33
CA THR A 102 -5.97 10.83 5.03
C THR A 102 -6.50 11.35 3.69
N THR A 103 -6.71 10.47 2.72
CA THR A 103 -7.44 10.76 1.48
C THR A 103 -8.89 11.11 1.81
N MET A 104 -9.58 10.31 2.62
CA MET A 104 -10.98 10.53 3.00
C MET A 104 -11.17 11.83 3.79
N ILE A 105 -10.28 12.18 4.73
CA ILE A 105 -10.33 13.47 5.43
C ILE A 105 -10.32 14.63 4.42
N ASN A 106 -9.44 14.58 3.44
CA ASN A 106 -9.37 15.62 2.42
C ASN A 106 -10.63 15.62 1.53
N LEU A 107 -11.14 14.46 1.14
CA LEU A 107 -12.40 14.40 0.39
C LEU A 107 -13.60 14.94 1.19
N VAL A 108 -13.64 14.72 2.50
CA VAL A 108 -14.67 15.30 3.38
C VAL A 108 -14.52 16.82 3.48
N PHE A 109 -13.30 17.35 3.61
CA PHE A 109 -13.08 18.80 3.58
C PHE A 109 -13.41 19.42 2.22
N PHE A 110 -13.18 18.70 1.12
CA PHE A 110 -13.70 19.09 -0.18
C PHE A 110 -15.23 19.09 -0.19
N PHE A 111 -15.87 18.05 0.34
CA PHE A 111 -17.33 17.94 0.37
C PHE A 111 -17.99 19.05 1.19
N ILE A 112 -17.37 19.48 2.29
CA ILE A 112 -17.88 20.55 3.14
C ILE A 112 -17.51 21.93 2.55
N GLY A 113 -16.22 22.18 2.31
CA GLY A 113 -15.70 23.51 1.95
C GLY A 113 -15.59 23.80 0.45
N GLY A 114 -15.52 22.77 -0.41
CA GLY A 114 -15.49 22.87 -1.88
C GLY A 114 -14.20 23.37 -2.51
N LYS A 115 -13.18 23.63 -1.69
CA LYS A 115 -11.89 24.03 -2.22
C LYS A 115 -11.24 22.87 -2.96
N MET A 116 -10.97 23.06 -4.25
CA MET A 116 -10.33 22.08 -5.11
C MET A 116 -8.95 21.61 -4.61
N VAL A 117 -8.27 22.42 -3.79
CA VAL A 117 -6.99 22.04 -3.15
C VAL A 117 -7.11 20.69 -2.45
N HIS A 118 -8.21 20.41 -1.77
CA HIS A 118 -8.42 19.14 -1.08
C HIS A 118 -8.53 17.94 -2.03
N ILE A 119 -9.13 18.12 -3.22
CA ILE A 119 -9.15 17.09 -4.26
C ILE A 119 -7.75 16.81 -4.77
N TYR A 120 -6.94 17.85 -5.03
CA TYR A 120 -5.56 17.67 -5.48
C TYR A 120 -4.70 16.95 -4.44
N VAL A 121 -4.87 17.28 -3.16
CA VAL A 121 -4.18 16.60 -2.05
C VAL A 121 -4.62 15.14 -1.96
N ALA A 122 -5.93 14.87 -1.97
CA ALA A 122 -6.46 13.50 -1.96
C ALA A 122 -5.94 12.68 -3.16
N ALA A 123 -5.93 13.27 -4.36
CA ALA A 123 -5.41 12.63 -5.57
C ALA A 123 -3.91 12.33 -5.47
N ALA A 124 -3.11 13.23 -4.89
CA ALA A 124 -1.69 13.01 -4.68
C ALA A 124 -1.41 11.84 -3.71
N ILE A 125 -2.17 11.73 -2.61
CA ILE A 125 -2.07 10.60 -1.67
C ILE A 125 -2.49 9.30 -2.35
N LEU A 126 -3.59 9.33 -3.11
CA LEU A 126 -4.08 8.17 -3.86
C LEU A 126 -3.03 7.70 -4.88
N ALA A 127 -2.40 8.62 -5.61
CA ALA A 127 -1.31 8.32 -6.55
C ALA A 127 -0.09 7.71 -5.82
N ALA A 128 0.28 8.26 -4.66
CA ALA A 128 1.34 7.70 -3.83
C ALA A 128 0.99 6.27 -3.39
N MET A 129 -0.24 6.01 -2.99
CA MET A 129 -0.72 4.67 -2.62
C MET A 129 -0.69 3.71 -3.82
N ILE A 130 -1.17 4.14 -4.99
CA ILE A 130 -1.15 3.40 -6.27
C ILE A 130 0.26 2.98 -6.67
N SER A 131 1.24 3.88 -6.50
CA SER A 131 2.65 3.58 -6.77
C SER A 131 3.21 2.41 -5.94
N ARG A 132 2.54 2.08 -4.82
CA ARG A 132 2.92 1.04 -3.86
C ARG A 132 2.01 -0.17 -3.88
N TYR A 133 1.48 -0.48 -5.05
CA TYR A 133 0.74 -1.70 -5.31
C TYR A 133 1.47 -2.94 -4.73
N PRO A 134 0.77 -3.85 -4.03
CA PRO A 134 1.40 -5.02 -3.44
C PRO A 134 1.88 -5.97 -4.55
N ARG A 135 3.20 -6.03 -4.73
CA ARG A 135 3.88 -6.90 -5.69
C ARG A 135 4.49 -8.10 -4.96
N ALA A 136 4.42 -9.26 -5.59
CA ALA A 136 5.25 -10.39 -5.18
C ALA A 136 6.71 -9.96 -5.26
N ARG A 137 7.49 -10.15 -4.19
CA ARG A 137 8.94 -10.19 -4.36
C ARG A 137 9.22 -11.46 -5.16
N LEU A 138 9.42 -11.32 -6.46
CA LEU A 138 10.10 -12.37 -7.23
C LEU A 138 11.42 -12.59 -6.51
N ASN A 139 11.59 -13.76 -5.90
CA ASN A 139 12.85 -14.13 -5.29
C ASN A 139 13.92 -13.94 -6.37
N GLN A 140 14.81 -12.98 -6.13
CA GLN A 140 15.97 -12.69 -6.96
C GLN A 140 17.04 -13.80 -6.77
N GLN A 141 16.60 -15.05 -6.70
CA GLN A 141 17.42 -16.26 -6.59
C GLN A 141 17.29 -17.15 -7.84
N ASP A 142 16.21 -17.04 -8.63
CA ASP A 142 16.07 -17.78 -9.90
C ASP A 142 17.04 -17.30 -11.00
N GLY A 143 17.80 -16.23 -10.74
CA GLY A 143 18.86 -15.73 -11.64
C GLY A 143 20.25 -16.29 -11.38
N GLN A 144 20.46 -17.09 -10.33
CA GLN A 144 21.77 -17.69 -10.01
C GLN A 144 21.92 -19.14 -10.48
N ASP A 145 20.84 -19.85 -10.78
CA ASP A 145 20.89 -21.27 -11.19
C ASP A 145 21.19 -21.51 -12.68
N LEU A 146 21.22 -20.45 -13.50
CA LEU A 146 21.66 -20.56 -14.91
C LEU A 146 23.19 -20.54 -15.08
N ARG A 147 23.95 -20.49 -13.97
CA ARG A 147 25.41 -20.62 -13.97
C ARG A 147 25.81 -21.85 -13.16
N SER A 148 25.51 -23.04 -13.66
CA SER A 148 26.26 -24.25 -13.30
C SER A 148 27.33 -24.49 -14.37
N PRO A 149 28.58 -24.05 -14.17
CA PRO A 149 29.69 -24.45 -15.02
C PRO A 149 30.18 -25.82 -14.54
N GLY A 150 29.57 -26.91 -15.02
CA GLY A 150 29.92 -28.21 -14.46
C GLY A 150 29.43 -29.47 -15.16
N SER A 151 29.18 -29.47 -16.47
CA SER A 151 28.85 -30.72 -17.17
C SER A 151 29.40 -30.84 -18.59
N PHE A 152 30.61 -30.31 -18.82
CA PHE A 152 31.44 -30.71 -19.95
C PHE A 152 32.72 -31.34 -19.40
N GLU A 153 32.59 -32.53 -18.82
CA GLU A 153 33.73 -33.46 -18.77
C GLU A 153 33.51 -34.51 -19.86
N SER A 154 34.58 -34.66 -20.63
CA SER A 154 34.81 -35.39 -21.88
C SER A 154 34.66 -36.90 -21.78
#